data_AF-A0A1V5X8J2-F1
#
_entry.id   AF-A0A1V5X8J2-F1
#
_cell.length_a   1.000
_cell.length_b   1.000
_cell.length_c   1.000
_cell.angle_alpha   90.00
_cell.angle_beta   90.00
_cell.angle_gamma   90.00
#
_symmetry.space_group_name_H-M   'P 1'
#
loop_
_entity.id
_entity.type
_entity.pdbx_description
1 polymer ?
#
loop_
_entity_poly.entity_id
_entity_poly.type
_entity_poly.pdbx_seq_one_letter_code
_entity_poly.pdbx_strand_id
1 'polypeptide(L)'
;MLSEKGQLLRTLAEHGNRKVAERLWHEWFKKASDTEVSILQKAQKELDLARPPHRGGVFLPLADKKGISGGLLVRVEFSDSPLGQEALDLTSQNAIAEALDAAWKSVRAKGPRPDVYFQFPFASIASVRGTSLWLPGFLAAVAKWGDAVVDTNILATGSMDDDIDLLQAKMRLLEDRGAEIGVDTLWVATRRAPMTVPPKAQVLGDTDEALDRIFSFRPWHHSADVVQCHVHCATRRFDPPARFKEPVTLGFKAYLEPDDLVEVREKVFDALRGPAAELSIAGPVALGAWLGSALRNHKTTVRVVHNDQVWCDNRKRHRISPRDGKPRALLVRCADDDGENEHHYPIRGVGEVHWTTIRAPGVLTPVDLPNVVEQVILVIGQGEGPVYVAVQGPIPLAFAMGAALQPLGEHFSFCQLQKTEYIQWFTGQQARI
;
A
#
# COMPACT_ATOMS: atom_id res chain seq x y z
N MET A 1 -4.11 -21.05 -28.17
CA MET A 1 -5.45 -21.03 -27.57
C MET A 1 -5.38 -21.61 -26.18
N LEU A 2 -6.04 -20.98 -25.21
CA LEU A 2 -6.16 -21.48 -23.84
C LEU A 2 -7.07 -22.72 -23.85
N SER A 3 -6.81 -23.70 -22.99
CA SER A 3 -7.78 -24.77 -22.75
C SER A 3 -9.01 -24.18 -22.04
N GLU A 4 -10.19 -24.75 -22.25
CA GLU A 4 -11.43 -24.30 -21.59
C GLU A 4 -11.28 -24.27 -20.06
N LYS A 5 -10.55 -25.25 -19.50
CA LYS A 5 -10.18 -25.29 -18.06
C LYS A 5 -9.31 -24.09 -17.65
N GLY A 6 -8.32 -23.72 -18.44
CA GLY A 6 -7.45 -22.56 -18.17
C GLY A 6 -8.19 -21.23 -18.22
N GLN A 7 -9.10 -21.05 -19.18
CA GLN A 7 -9.96 -19.86 -19.27
C GLN A 7 -10.86 -19.73 -18.05
N LEU A 8 -11.53 -20.81 -17.64
CA LEU A 8 -12.41 -20.80 -16.48
C LEU A 8 -11.68 -20.44 -15.18
N LEU A 9 -10.51 -21.03 -14.93
CA LEU A 9 -9.72 -20.73 -13.74
C LEU A 9 -9.29 -19.26 -13.69
N ARG A 10 -8.84 -18.74 -14.84
CA ARG A 10 -8.46 -17.33 -15.00
C ARG A 10 -9.65 -16.41 -14.75
N THR A 11 -10.80 -16.65 -15.37
CA THR A 11 -12.01 -15.84 -15.17
C THR A 11 -12.46 -15.85 -13.71
N LEU A 12 -12.43 -17.00 -13.03
CA LEU A 12 -12.73 -17.08 -11.60
C LEU A 12 -11.77 -16.24 -10.74
N ALA A 13 -10.47 -16.27 -11.06
CA ALA A 13 -9.47 -15.48 -10.36
C ALA A 13 -9.65 -13.97 -10.60
N GLU A 14 -9.89 -13.55 -11.84
CA GLU A 14 -10.13 -12.16 -12.23
C GLU A 14 -11.38 -11.57 -11.55
N HIS A 15 -12.37 -12.40 -11.21
CA HIS A 15 -13.60 -12.00 -10.51
C HIS A 15 -13.54 -12.24 -8.99
N GLY A 16 -12.34 -12.30 -8.39
CA GLY A 16 -12.16 -12.39 -6.94
C GLY A 16 -12.42 -13.77 -6.31
N ASN A 17 -12.76 -14.79 -7.10
CA ASN A 17 -13.06 -16.15 -6.64
C ASN A 17 -11.82 -17.08 -6.68
N ARG A 18 -10.63 -16.56 -6.38
CA ARG A 18 -9.35 -17.29 -6.54
C ARG A 18 -9.28 -18.57 -5.71
N LYS A 19 -9.78 -18.59 -4.47
CA LYS A 19 -9.84 -19.82 -3.64
C LYS A 19 -10.66 -20.92 -4.30
N VAL A 20 -11.70 -20.54 -5.06
CA VAL A 20 -12.52 -21.48 -5.83
C VAL A 20 -11.74 -22.00 -7.03
N ALA A 21 -11.03 -21.12 -7.75
CA ALA A 21 -10.16 -21.50 -8.86
C ALA A 21 -9.03 -22.46 -8.39
N GLU A 22 -8.32 -22.15 -7.31
CA GLU A 22 -7.25 -22.98 -6.77
C GLU A 22 -7.75 -24.36 -6.32
N ARG A 23 -8.91 -24.42 -5.68
CA ARG A 23 -9.56 -25.69 -5.31
C ARG A 23 -9.93 -26.51 -6.54
N LEU A 24 -10.56 -25.90 -7.55
CA LEU A 24 -10.93 -26.59 -8.79
C LEU A 24 -9.69 -27.11 -9.54
N TRP A 25 -8.62 -26.32 -9.57
CA TRP A 25 -7.35 -26.76 -10.14
C TRP A 25 -6.80 -27.99 -9.43
N HIS A 26 -6.77 -28.00 -8.09
CA HIS A 26 -6.31 -29.16 -7.31
C HIS A 26 -7.17 -30.41 -7.54
N GLU A 27 -8.49 -30.24 -7.63
CA GLU A 27 -9.43 -31.34 -7.90
C GLU A 27 -9.24 -31.92 -9.30
N TRP A 28 -8.97 -31.08 -10.30
CA TRP A 28 -8.70 -31.52 -11.66
C TRP A 28 -7.33 -32.16 -11.79
N PHE A 29 -6.31 -31.60 -11.13
CA PHE A 29 -4.94 -32.12 -11.14
C PHE A 29 -4.86 -33.53 -10.56
N LYS A 30 -5.58 -33.79 -9.46
CA LYS A 30 -5.66 -35.12 -8.84
C LYS A 30 -6.32 -36.19 -9.72
N LYS A 31 -7.13 -35.78 -10.69
CA LYS A 31 -7.89 -36.68 -11.58
C LYS A 31 -7.36 -36.69 -13.01
N ALA A 32 -6.27 -35.98 -13.27
CA ALA A 32 -5.74 -35.77 -14.61
C ALA A 32 -5.00 -37.01 -15.11
N SER A 33 -5.22 -37.35 -16.38
CA SER A 33 -4.33 -38.26 -17.12
C SER A 33 -2.96 -37.60 -17.38
N ASP A 34 -1.91 -38.40 -17.64
CA ASP A 34 -0.55 -37.89 -17.89
C ASP A 34 -0.50 -36.82 -19.00
N THR A 35 -1.34 -36.95 -20.03
CA THR A 35 -1.52 -35.96 -21.10
C THR A 35 -2.16 -34.65 -20.62
N GLU A 36 -3.07 -34.71 -19.66
CA GLU A 36 -3.76 -33.53 -19.09
C GLU A 36 -2.92 -32.81 -18.03
N VAL A 37 -1.95 -33.49 -17.40
CA VAL A 37 -1.04 -32.87 -16.42
C VAL A 37 -0.32 -31.67 -17.04
N SER A 38 0.19 -31.80 -18.27
CA SER A 38 0.88 -30.69 -18.96
C SER A 38 -0.04 -29.48 -19.22
N ILE A 39 -1.32 -29.73 -19.52
CA ILE A 39 -2.33 -28.71 -19.77
C ILE A 39 -2.68 -28.00 -18.45
N LEU A 40 -2.80 -28.74 -17.34
CA LEU A 40 -3.09 -28.18 -16.03
C LEU A 40 -1.90 -27.45 -15.41
N GLN A 41 -0.66 -27.88 -15.68
CA GLN A 41 0.55 -27.13 -15.31
C GLN A 41 0.62 -25.79 -16.07
N LYS A 42 0.27 -25.79 -17.36
CA LYS A 42 0.16 -24.56 -18.13
C LYS A 42 -0.95 -23.64 -17.60
N ALA A 43 -2.12 -24.20 -17.28
CA ALA A 43 -3.22 -23.47 -16.66
C ALA A 43 -2.87 -22.94 -15.26
N GLN A 44 -2.03 -23.64 -14.49
CA GLN A 44 -1.50 -23.17 -13.20
C GLN A 44 -0.62 -21.94 -13.41
N LYS A 45 0.32 -22.03 -14.35
CA LYS A 45 1.19 -20.91 -14.72
C LYS A 45 0.36 -19.71 -15.16
N GLU A 46 -0.71 -19.94 -15.92
CA GLU A 46 -1.63 -18.89 -16.36
C GLU A 46 -2.50 -18.34 -15.21
N LEU A 47 -2.92 -19.16 -14.24
CA LEU A 47 -3.62 -18.74 -13.02
C LEU A 47 -2.71 -17.93 -12.09
N ASP A 48 -1.42 -18.25 -12.07
CA ASP A 48 -0.39 -17.47 -11.39
C ASP A 48 -0.10 -16.15 -12.12
N LEU A 49 -0.12 -16.15 -13.45
CA LEU A 49 -0.01 -14.93 -14.27
C LEU A 49 -1.28 -14.07 -14.23
N ALA A 50 -2.45 -14.67 -14.04
CA ALA A 50 -3.75 -14.02 -13.83
C ALA A 50 -4.01 -13.67 -12.36
N ARG A 51 -2.97 -13.67 -11.51
CA ARG A 51 -2.98 -12.77 -10.35
C ARG A 51 -3.33 -11.37 -10.87
N PRO A 52 -4.12 -10.57 -10.13
CA PRO A 52 -4.35 -9.17 -10.48
C PRO A 52 -3.01 -8.55 -10.94
N PRO A 53 -3.03 -7.73 -11.99
CA PRO A 53 -1.82 -7.35 -12.71
C PRO A 53 -0.83 -6.81 -11.69
N HIS A 54 0.34 -7.44 -11.60
CA HIS A 54 1.46 -7.03 -10.73
C HIS A 54 1.26 -7.16 -9.21
N ARG A 55 1.05 -8.37 -8.68
CA ARG A 55 1.61 -8.63 -7.34
C ARG A 55 3.12 -8.74 -7.47
N GLY A 56 3.80 -7.63 -7.28
CA GLY A 56 5.24 -7.54 -7.14
C GLY A 56 5.78 -8.58 -6.15
N GLY A 57 7.02 -9.00 -6.37
CA GLY A 57 7.75 -9.88 -5.48
C GLY A 57 8.87 -9.15 -4.76
N VAL A 58 9.29 -9.68 -3.62
CA VAL A 58 10.54 -9.27 -2.98
C VAL A 58 11.67 -10.13 -3.56
N PHE A 59 12.70 -9.47 -4.06
CA PHE A 59 13.89 -10.04 -4.65
C PHE A 59 15.10 -9.69 -3.81
N LEU A 60 16.04 -10.63 -3.80
CA LEU A 60 17.28 -10.63 -3.07
C LEU A 60 18.43 -10.66 -4.09
N PRO A 61 19.38 -9.69 -4.04
CA PRO A 61 20.57 -9.74 -4.85
C PRO A 61 21.65 -10.61 -4.19
N LEU A 62 22.00 -11.72 -4.84
CA LEU A 62 23.10 -12.60 -4.46
C LEU A 62 24.35 -12.27 -5.27
N ALA A 63 25.27 -11.52 -4.67
CA ALA A 63 26.56 -11.21 -5.26
C ALA A 63 27.59 -12.30 -4.96
N ASP A 64 28.38 -12.70 -5.96
CA ASP A 64 29.55 -13.55 -5.75
C ASP A 64 30.67 -12.71 -5.10
N LYS A 65 31.30 -13.26 -4.05
CA LYS A 65 32.47 -12.68 -3.38
C LYS A 65 33.64 -12.41 -4.33
N LYS A 66 33.72 -13.15 -5.44
CA LYS A 66 34.78 -12.95 -6.44
C LYS A 66 34.54 -11.74 -7.36
N GLY A 67 33.38 -11.09 -7.28
CA GLY A 67 33.08 -9.85 -8.02
C GLY A 67 33.01 -10.02 -9.55
N ILE A 68 32.97 -11.26 -10.04
CA ILE A 68 32.84 -11.58 -11.46
C ILE A 68 31.34 -11.73 -11.79
N SER A 69 30.99 -11.41 -13.04
CA SER A 69 29.67 -11.28 -13.69
C SER A 69 28.72 -12.49 -13.60
N GLY A 70 28.46 -13.01 -12.41
CA GLY A 70 27.66 -14.24 -12.17
C GLY A 70 26.67 -14.17 -11.02
N GLY A 71 26.33 -12.99 -10.51
CA GLY A 71 25.35 -12.86 -9.42
C GLY A 71 23.90 -13.09 -9.88
N LEU A 72 23.04 -13.41 -8.91
CA LEU A 72 21.65 -13.80 -9.14
C LEU A 72 20.70 -12.83 -8.46
N LEU A 73 19.59 -12.50 -9.13
CA LEU A 73 18.43 -11.91 -8.49
C LEU A 73 17.46 -13.05 -8.18
N VAL A 74 17.19 -13.28 -6.89
CA VAL A 74 16.38 -14.41 -6.43
C VAL A 74 15.11 -13.89 -5.80
N ARG A 75 13.95 -14.37 -6.26
CA ARG A 75 12.68 -14.09 -5.59
C ARG A 75 12.65 -14.81 -4.25
N VAL A 76 12.26 -14.11 -3.20
CA VAL A 76 12.05 -14.71 -1.88
C VAL A 76 10.70 -15.41 -1.85
N GLU A 77 10.73 -16.72 -1.58
CA GLU A 77 9.56 -17.57 -1.44
C GLU A 77 9.63 -18.36 -0.13
N PHE A 78 8.47 -18.80 0.37
CA PHE A 78 8.37 -19.55 1.62
C PHE A 78 7.73 -20.92 1.38
N SER A 79 8.32 -21.94 2.00
CA SER A 79 7.84 -23.31 2.07
C SER A 79 7.45 -23.66 3.51
N ASP A 80 6.49 -24.57 3.67
CA ASP A 80 6.15 -25.15 4.98
C ASP A 80 7.06 -26.35 5.32
N SER A 81 7.96 -26.72 4.40
CA SER A 81 8.98 -27.76 4.58
C SER A 81 10.36 -27.14 4.83
N PRO A 82 11.15 -27.68 5.78
CA PRO A 82 12.52 -27.23 6.01
C PRO A 82 13.49 -27.62 4.88
N LEU A 83 13.03 -28.42 3.91
CA LEU A 83 13.81 -28.81 2.74
C LEU A 83 14.31 -27.56 2.00
N GLY A 84 15.63 -27.38 1.96
CA GLY A 84 16.29 -26.22 1.33
C GLY A 84 17.00 -25.26 2.31
N GLN A 85 16.75 -25.35 3.61
CA GLN A 85 17.51 -24.56 4.60
C GLN A 85 18.94 -25.04 4.82
N GLU A 86 19.23 -26.30 4.50
CA GLU A 86 20.57 -26.90 4.64
C GLU A 86 21.65 -26.18 3.81
N ALA A 87 21.24 -25.43 2.78
CA ALA A 87 22.14 -24.63 1.96
C ALA A 87 22.55 -23.27 2.59
N LEU A 88 21.95 -22.90 3.73
CA LEU A 88 22.21 -21.67 4.46
C LEU A 88 23.20 -21.90 5.59
N ASP A 89 24.13 -20.97 5.77
CA ASP A 89 24.96 -20.95 6.99
C ASP A 89 24.17 -20.49 8.22
N LEU A 90 24.71 -20.75 9.41
CA LEU A 90 24.05 -20.43 10.68
C LEU A 90 23.70 -18.94 10.81
N THR A 91 24.56 -18.05 10.32
CA THR A 91 24.32 -16.61 10.29
C THR A 91 23.10 -16.25 9.45
N SER A 92 22.96 -16.85 8.28
CA SER A 92 21.82 -16.65 7.37
C SER A 92 20.53 -17.21 7.96
N GLN A 93 20.59 -18.38 8.60
CA GLN A 93 19.44 -18.98 9.28
C GLN A 93 18.94 -18.08 10.41
N ASN A 94 19.85 -17.55 11.25
CA ASN A 94 19.51 -16.63 12.33
C ASN A 94 18.90 -15.33 11.79
N ALA A 95 19.51 -14.73 10.76
CA ALA A 95 19.01 -13.49 10.15
C ALA A 95 17.59 -13.68 9.58
N ILE A 96 17.30 -14.83 8.96
CA ILE A 96 15.95 -15.14 8.49
C ILE A 96 14.99 -15.34 9.67
N ALA A 97 15.38 -16.10 10.70
CA ALA A 97 14.52 -16.32 11.87
C ALA A 97 14.14 -14.99 12.56
N GLU A 98 15.10 -14.11 12.76
CA GLU A 98 14.87 -12.77 13.32
C GLU A 98 13.96 -11.93 12.42
N ALA A 99 14.16 -11.99 11.10
CA ALA A 99 13.30 -11.29 10.14
C ALA A 99 11.85 -11.79 10.18
N LEU A 100 11.65 -13.10 10.31
CA LEU A 100 10.32 -13.72 10.45
C LEU A 100 9.65 -13.30 11.76
N ASP A 101 10.39 -13.28 12.88
CA ASP A 101 9.85 -12.85 14.17
C ASP A 101 9.51 -11.36 14.18
N ALA A 102 10.35 -10.53 13.57
CA ALA A 102 10.08 -9.11 13.38
C ALA A 102 8.83 -8.90 12.51
N ALA A 103 8.73 -9.61 11.39
CA ALA A 103 7.58 -9.55 10.49
C ALA A 103 6.27 -9.92 11.21
N TRP A 104 6.26 -11.01 11.99
CA TRP A 104 5.10 -11.46 12.77
C TRP A 104 4.61 -10.39 13.76
N LYS A 105 5.55 -9.72 14.44
CA LYS A 105 5.27 -8.59 15.34
C LYS A 105 4.75 -7.37 14.57
N SER A 106 5.36 -7.04 13.43
CA SER A 106 4.98 -5.89 12.60
C SER A 106 3.56 -6.01 12.04
N VAL A 107 3.12 -7.22 11.69
CA VAL A 107 1.73 -7.47 11.26
C VAL A 107 0.76 -7.63 12.43
N ARG A 108 1.22 -7.42 13.67
CA ARG A 108 0.40 -7.47 14.90
C ARG A 108 -0.34 -8.78 15.11
N ALA A 109 0.23 -9.89 14.63
CA ALA A 109 -0.40 -11.18 14.77
C ALA A 109 -0.44 -11.65 16.23
N LYS A 110 -1.41 -12.51 16.55
CA LYS A 110 -1.59 -13.10 17.87
C LYS A 110 -1.22 -14.58 17.83
N GLY A 111 -0.69 -15.05 18.95
CA GLY A 111 -0.27 -16.45 19.09
C GLY A 111 1.12 -16.73 18.51
N PRO A 112 1.53 -18.01 18.50
CA PRO A 112 2.82 -18.42 17.98
C PRO A 112 2.90 -18.17 16.47
N ARG A 113 4.07 -17.72 16.01
CA ARG A 113 4.37 -17.59 14.58
C ARG A 113 4.36 -18.98 13.92
N PRO A 114 3.72 -19.15 12.75
CA PRO A 114 3.82 -20.38 11.99
C PRO A 114 5.26 -20.67 11.57
N ASP A 115 5.64 -21.94 11.58
CA ASP A 115 6.91 -22.41 11.02
C ASP A 115 6.86 -22.32 9.50
N VAL A 116 7.65 -21.41 8.93
CA VAL A 116 7.85 -21.25 7.49
C VAL A 116 9.34 -21.09 7.24
N TYR A 117 9.77 -21.58 6.08
CA TYR A 117 11.18 -21.67 5.71
C TYR A 117 11.39 -21.00 4.35
N PHE A 118 12.53 -20.34 4.18
CA PHE A 118 12.91 -19.80 2.87
C PHE A 118 13.09 -20.92 1.86
N GLN A 119 12.49 -20.76 0.69
CA GLN A 119 12.69 -21.66 -0.43
C GLN A 119 13.69 -21.04 -1.40
N PHE A 120 14.83 -21.70 -1.57
CA PHE A 120 15.78 -21.39 -2.63
C PHE A 120 15.66 -22.43 -3.74
N PRO A 121 15.13 -22.07 -4.92
CA PRO A 121 14.99 -23.01 -6.03
C PRO A 121 16.34 -23.54 -6.58
N PHE A 122 17.47 -22.97 -6.13
CA PHE A 122 18.81 -23.31 -6.58
C PHE A 122 19.76 -23.72 -5.45
N ALA A 123 19.23 -24.33 -4.37
CA ALA A 123 19.98 -24.70 -3.16
C ALA A 123 21.29 -25.49 -3.41
N SER A 124 21.46 -26.11 -4.58
CA SER A 124 22.68 -26.83 -4.97
C SER A 124 23.78 -25.96 -5.61
N ILE A 125 23.54 -24.69 -5.96
CA ILE A 125 24.41 -23.91 -6.86
C ILE A 125 25.22 -22.82 -6.15
N ALA A 126 24.77 -22.29 -5.01
CA ALA A 126 25.53 -21.31 -4.25
C ALA A 126 25.18 -21.34 -2.76
N SER A 127 26.18 -21.37 -1.88
CA SER A 127 25.94 -21.12 -0.46
C SER A 127 25.52 -19.66 -0.30
N VAL A 128 24.26 -19.44 0.04
CA VAL A 128 23.74 -18.11 0.38
C VAL A 128 24.21 -17.79 1.80
N ARG A 129 24.91 -16.66 1.97
CA ARG A 129 25.56 -16.30 3.23
C ARG A 129 25.29 -14.85 3.62
N GLY A 130 25.25 -14.60 4.92
CA GLY A 130 25.28 -13.26 5.50
C GLY A 130 23.95 -12.75 6.02
N THR A 131 24.02 -11.66 6.78
CA THR A 131 22.89 -11.01 7.44
C THR A 131 22.00 -10.23 6.48
N SER A 132 22.45 -10.03 5.24
CA SER A 132 21.73 -9.26 4.22
C SER A 132 20.44 -9.88 3.71
N LEU A 133 20.12 -11.10 4.14
CA LEU A 133 18.85 -11.78 3.90
C LEU A 133 17.72 -11.28 4.79
N TRP A 134 18.05 -10.56 5.86
CA TRP A 134 17.08 -10.12 6.86
C TRP A 134 15.98 -9.24 6.25
N LEU A 135 16.34 -8.14 5.57
CA LEU A 135 15.36 -7.21 4.99
C LEU A 135 14.45 -7.87 3.93
N PRO A 136 14.99 -8.55 2.91
CA PRO A 136 14.12 -9.20 1.92
C PRO A 136 13.24 -10.29 2.56
N GLY A 137 13.71 -10.97 3.61
CA GLY A 137 12.90 -11.89 4.39
C GLY A 137 11.77 -11.25 5.15
N PHE A 138 12.09 -10.17 5.87
CA PHE A 138 11.13 -9.39 6.63
C PHE A 138 9.99 -8.90 5.71
N LEU A 139 10.33 -8.26 4.58
CA LEU A 139 9.35 -7.73 3.64
C LEU A 139 8.50 -8.83 3.00
N ALA A 140 9.12 -9.93 2.59
CA ALA A 140 8.38 -11.06 2.00
C ALA A 140 7.44 -11.71 3.02
N ALA A 141 7.87 -11.86 4.28
CA ALA A 141 7.07 -12.47 5.34
C ALA A 141 5.91 -11.57 5.74
N VAL A 142 6.14 -10.26 5.82
CA VAL A 142 5.09 -9.26 6.00
C VAL A 142 4.07 -9.33 4.86
N ALA A 143 4.51 -9.48 3.61
CA ALA A 143 3.59 -9.64 2.47
C ALA A 143 2.84 -10.99 2.48
N LYS A 144 3.45 -12.05 3.03
CA LYS A 144 2.82 -13.38 3.16
C LYS A 144 1.75 -13.41 4.25
N TRP A 145 2.02 -12.83 5.42
CA TRP A 145 1.14 -12.88 6.59
C TRP A 145 0.22 -11.67 6.72
N GLY A 146 0.64 -10.53 6.21
CA GLY A 146 -0.17 -9.33 6.13
C GLY A 146 -1.19 -9.43 5.01
N ASP A 147 -2.32 -8.75 5.19
CA ASP A 147 -3.31 -8.50 4.15
C ASP A 147 -2.91 -7.34 3.19
N ALA A 148 -1.61 -7.07 3.03
CA ALA A 148 -1.12 -6.05 2.11
C ALA A 148 -0.61 -6.67 0.80
N VAL A 149 -0.74 -5.89 -0.27
CA VAL A 149 -0.20 -6.23 -1.58
C VAL A 149 1.12 -5.49 -1.76
N VAL A 150 2.11 -6.21 -2.29
CA VAL A 150 3.34 -5.61 -2.83
C VAL A 150 3.02 -5.30 -4.30
N ASP A 151 2.89 -4.01 -4.62
CA ASP A 151 2.35 -3.56 -5.91
C ASP A 151 3.42 -3.55 -7.02
N THR A 152 4.70 -3.57 -6.65
CA THR A 152 5.85 -3.56 -7.58
C THR A 152 6.91 -4.54 -7.14
N ASN A 153 7.75 -5.00 -8.07
CA ASN A 153 8.91 -5.80 -7.66
C ASN A 153 9.86 -4.94 -6.82
N ILE A 154 10.43 -5.55 -5.79
CA ILE A 154 11.29 -4.86 -4.83
C ILE A 154 12.59 -5.62 -4.78
N LEU A 155 13.71 -4.94 -5.05
CA LEU A 155 15.02 -5.50 -4.76
C LEU A 155 15.49 -4.97 -3.41
N ALA A 156 15.77 -5.87 -2.46
CA ALA A 156 16.11 -5.51 -1.09
C ALA A 156 17.30 -6.29 -0.55
N THR A 157 18.12 -5.64 0.29
CA THR A 157 19.26 -6.25 0.97
C THR A 157 19.47 -5.59 2.33
N GLY A 158 20.04 -6.35 3.27
CA GLY A 158 20.62 -5.82 4.50
C GLY A 158 19.93 -6.27 5.78
N SER A 159 20.37 -5.70 6.90
CA SER A 159 19.95 -5.98 8.27
C SER A 159 19.86 -4.65 9.02
N MET A 160 18.90 -4.52 9.93
CA MET A 160 18.77 -3.30 10.74
C MET A 160 19.91 -3.16 11.77
N ASP A 161 20.51 -4.28 12.16
CA ASP A 161 21.47 -4.34 13.26
C ASP A 161 22.93 -4.57 12.80
N ASP A 162 23.14 -4.85 11.51
CA ASP A 162 24.45 -5.14 10.94
C ASP A 162 24.84 -4.22 9.76
N ASP A 163 26.13 -4.21 9.45
CA ASP A 163 26.63 -3.59 8.22
C ASP A 163 26.35 -4.50 7.01
N ILE A 164 26.12 -3.88 5.85
CA ILE A 164 25.80 -4.61 4.62
C ILE A 164 27.06 -5.11 3.94
N ASP A 165 27.08 -6.42 3.66
CA ASP A 165 28.11 -7.05 2.86
C ASP A 165 27.91 -6.80 1.36
N LEU A 166 29.04 -6.59 0.66
CA LEU A 166 29.12 -6.54 -0.81
C LEU A 166 28.15 -5.54 -1.47
N LEU A 167 27.81 -4.42 -0.81
CA LEU A 167 26.85 -3.44 -1.32
C LEU A 167 27.16 -3.01 -2.76
N GLN A 168 28.43 -2.71 -3.07
CA GLN A 168 28.85 -2.31 -4.43
C GLN A 168 28.59 -3.41 -5.48
N ALA A 169 28.80 -4.68 -5.14
CA ALA A 169 28.52 -5.79 -6.06
C ALA A 169 27.01 -6.00 -6.26
N LYS A 170 26.21 -5.82 -5.20
CA LYS A 170 24.74 -5.86 -5.28
C LYS A 170 24.17 -4.69 -6.09
N MET A 171 24.79 -3.52 -6.01
CA MET A 171 24.46 -2.37 -6.86
C MET A 171 24.74 -2.65 -8.34
N ARG A 172 25.88 -3.27 -8.66
CA ARG A 172 26.16 -3.70 -10.05
C ARG A 172 25.12 -4.70 -10.55
N LEU A 173 24.66 -5.63 -9.71
CA LEU A 173 23.58 -6.55 -10.10
C LEU A 173 22.26 -5.84 -10.39
N LEU A 174 21.93 -4.77 -9.66
CA LEU A 174 20.79 -3.92 -9.99
C LEU A 174 20.97 -3.26 -11.36
N GLU A 175 22.17 -2.75 -11.66
CA GLU A 175 22.46 -2.10 -12.94
C GLU A 175 22.40 -3.09 -14.12
N ASP A 176 22.97 -4.28 -13.94
CA ASP A 176 23.06 -5.30 -14.99
C ASP A 176 21.71 -5.99 -15.23
N ARG A 177 20.94 -6.26 -14.16
CA ARG A 177 19.79 -7.19 -14.21
C ARG A 177 18.50 -6.65 -13.61
N GLY A 178 18.50 -5.46 -12.99
CA GLY A 178 17.30 -4.88 -12.37
C GLY A 178 16.14 -4.72 -13.36
N ALA A 179 16.45 -4.35 -14.61
CA ALA A 179 15.48 -4.24 -15.69
C ALA A 179 14.75 -5.57 -15.99
N GLU A 180 15.38 -6.72 -15.77
CA GLU A 180 14.75 -8.05 -15.97
C GLU A 180 13.54 -8.25 -15.04
N ILE A 181 13.59 -7.63 -13.86
CA ILE A 181 12.51 -7.69 -12.86
C ILE A 181 11.77 -6.35 -12.75
N GLY A 182 12.01 -5.39 -13.66
CA GLY A 182 11.36 -4.08 -13.64
C GLY A 182 11.68 -3.24 -12.39
N VAL A 183 12.90 -3.36 -11.85
CA VAL A 183 13.36 -2.61 -10.67
C VAL A 183 14.59 -1.78 -11.04
N ASP A 184 14.59 -0.51 -10.64
CA ASP A 184 15.70 0.43 -10.85
C ASP A 184 16.35 0.92 -9.54
N THR A 185 15.83 0.45 -8.41
CA THR A 185 16.19 0.90 -7.06
C THR A 185 16.48 -0.30 -6.16
N LEU A 186 17.57 -0.23 -5.38
CA LEU A 186 17.90 -1.18 -4.32
C LEU A 186 17.50 -0.60 -2.96
N TRP A 187 16.66 -1.32 -2.22
CA TRP A 187 16.32 -1.01 -0.83
C TRP A 187 17.35 -1.61 0.12
N VAL A 188 17.82 -0.79 1.06
CA VAL A 188 19.04 -1.06 1.84
C VAL A 188 18.75 -0.83 3.32
N ALA A 189 18.78 -1.88 4.14
CA ALA A 189 18.73 -1.77 5.60
C ALA A 189 20.13 -1.96 6.18
N THR A 190 20.60 -1.01 6.97
CA THR A 190 21.94 -1.04 7.57
C THR A 190 21.93 -0.29 8.89
N ARG A 191 22.67 -0.81 9.88
CA ARG A 191 22.84 -0.13 11.18
C ARG A 191 23.49 1.24 11.05
N ARG A 192 24.36 1.41 10.05
CA ARG A 192 25.07 2.67 9.78
C ARG A 192 24.70 3.18 8.41
N ALA A 193 24.18 4.40 8.36
CA ALA A 193 24.03 5.12 7.11
C ALA A 193 25.41 5.20 6.42
N PRO A 194 25.56 4.68 5.19
CA PRO A 194 26.84 4.75 4.50
C PRO A 194 27.20 6.21 4.25
N MET A 195 28.49 6.56 4.40
CA MET A 195 28.96 7.95 4.19
C MET A 195 28.59 8.50 2.81
N THR A 196 28.45 7.61 1.83
CA THR A 196 27.91 7.91 0.50
C THR A 196 26.87 6.85 0.16
N VAL A 197 25.61 7.29 -0.01
CA VAL A 197 24.53 6.45 -0.52
C VAL A 197 24.62 6.44 -2.04
N PRO A 198 24.79 5.28 -2.69
CA PRO A 198 24.77 5.19 -4.14
C PRO A 198 23.46 5.76 -4.72
N PRO A 199 23.45 6.40 -5.91
CA PRO A 199 22.27 7.10 -6.44
C PRO A 199 21.00 6.25 -6.57
N LYS A 200 21.14 4.94 -6.82
CA LYS A 200 20.04 3.99 -6.94
C LYS A 200 19.77 3.18 -5.66
N ALA A 201 20.41 3.53 -4.55
CA ALA A 201 20.19 2.89 -3.26
C ALA A 201 19.27 3.78 -2.40
N GLN A 202 18.23 3.18 -1.82
CA GLN A 202 17.40 3.82 -0.81
C GLN A 202 17.63 3.17 0.54
N VAL A 203 18.25 3.92 1.45
CA VAL A 203 18.51 3.47 2.81
C VAL A 203 17.26 3.63 3.66
N LEU A 204 16.92 2.57 4.38
CA LEU A 204 15.82 2.51 5.35
C LEU A 204 16.39 2.67 6.75
N GLY A 205 15.83 3.58 7.54
CA GLY A 205 16.26 3.86 8.91
C GLY A 205 15.69 2.89 9.94
N ASP A 206 14.51 2.34 9.69
CA ASP A 206 13.86 1.36 10.58
C ASP A 206 12.80 0.53 9.83
N THR A 207 12.21 -0.44 10.52
CA THR A 207 11.13 -1.29 9.98
C THR A 207 9.88 -0.50 9.63
N ASP A 208 9.58 0.55 10.38
CA ASP A 208 8.37 1.34 10.17
C ASP A 208 8.46 2.14 8.86
N GLU A 209 9.61 2.76 8.60
CA GLU A 209 9.92 3.40 7.34
C GLU A 209 9.89 2.41 6.18
N ALA A 210 10.44 1.20 6.37
CA ALA A 210 10.39 0.15 5.36
C ALA A 210 8.93 -0.14 4.97
N LEU A 211 8.07 -0.34 5.96
CA LEU A 211 6.66 -0.64 5.72
C LEU A 211 5.92 0.51 5.03
N ASP A 212 6.16 1.75 5.46
CA ASP A 212 5.51 2.94 4.91
C ASP A 212 5.90 3.22 3.45
N ARG A 213 7.14 2.90 3.06
CA ARG A 213 7.64 3.15 1.71
C ARG A 213 7.31 2.04 0.72
N ILE A 214 7.22 0.80 1.20
CA ILE A 214 7.10 -0.38 0.34
C ILE A 214 5.63 -0.80 0.15
N PHE A 215 4.83 -0.74 1.20
CA PHE A 215 3.44 -1.17 1.13
C PHE A 215 2.53 0.02 0.91
N SER A 216 1.45 -0.20 0.15
CA SER A 216 0.44 0.83 -0.07
C SER A 216 -0.32 1.22 1.20
N PHE A 217 -0.37 0.31 2.17
CA PHE A 217 -0.84 0.53 3.53
C PHE A 217 -0.17 -0.46 4.50
N ARG A 218 -0.13 -0.12 5.79
CA ARG A 218 0.47 -0.88 6.87
C ARG A 218 -0.16 -2.26 6.99
N PRO A 219 0.53 -3.37 6.68
CA PRO A 219 0.01 -4.75 6.70
C PRO A 219 -0.38 -5.25 8.09
N TRP A 220 -1.50 -5.97 8.22
CA TRP A 220 -1.92 -6.63 9.46
C TRP A 220 -2.31 -8.07 9.19
N HIS A 221 -2.12 -8.92 10.19
CA HIS A 221 -2.61 -10.28 10.16
C HIS A 221 -4.09 -10.30 10.54
N HIS A 222 -4.84 -11.26 10.00
CA HIS A 222 -6.28 -11.42 10.27
C HIS A 222 -6.62 -11.67 11.75
N SER A 223 -5.63 -12.08 12.56
CA SER A 223 -5.78 -12.28 14.01
C SER A 223 -5.44 -11.03 14.85
N ALA A 224 -5.08 -9.91 14.22
CA ALA A 224 -4.72 -8.71 14.94
C ALA A 224 -5.94 -8.15 15.70
N ASP A 225 -5.69 -7.56 16.88
CA ASP A 225 -6.72 -6.79 17.59
C ASP A 225 -6.91 -5.46 16.89
N VAL A 226 -8.01 -5.36 16.16
CA VAL A 226 -8.37 -4.19 15.37
C VAL A 226 -9.70 -3.68 15.87
N VAL A 227 -9.72 -2.42 16.30
CA VAL A 227 -10.99 -1.74 16.61
C VAL A 227 -11.67 -1.38 15.29
N GLN A 228 -12.94 -1.76 15.12
CA GLN A 228 -13.69 -1.47 13.91
C GLN A 228 -14.67 -0.33 14.19
N CYS A 229 -14.61 0.74 13.41
CA CYS A 229 -15.45 1.91 13.56
C CYS A 229 -16.16 2.24 12.24
N HIS A 230 -17.48 2.43 12.30
CA HIS A 230 -18.28 2.85 11.16
C HIS A 230 -18.90 4.22 11.45
N VAL A 231 -18.51 5.22 10.67
CA VAL A 231 -18.99 6.60 10.75
C VAL A 231 -20.01 6.82 9.65
N HIS A 232 -21.22 7.27 9.98
CA HIS A 232 -22.25 7.53 8.96
C HIS A 232 -23.04 8.82 9.23
N CYS A 233 -23.52 9.45 8.15
CA CYS A 233 -24.47 10.56 8.23
C CYS A 233 -25.91 10.05 8.01
N ALA A 234 -26.90 10.65 8.68
CA ALA A 234 -28.29 10.14 8.68
C ALA A 234 -28.94 9.99 7.30
N THR A 235 -28.49 10.73 6.28
CA THR A 235 -28.97 10.67 4.89
C THR A 235 -28.33 9.56 4.06
N ARG A 236 -27.22 8.99 4.54
CA ARG A 236 -26.42 7.96 3.90
C ARG A 236 -26.22 6.81 4.88
N ARG A 237 -27.32 6.22 5.35
CA ARG A 237 -27.30 5.01 6.18
C ARG A 237 -26.90 3.84 5.30
N PHE A 238 -25.61 3.62 5.18
CA PHE A 238 -25.06 2.39 4.65
C PHE A 238 -24.81 1.46 5.82
N ASP A 239 -25.06 0.18 5.63
CA ASP A 239 -24.63 -0.81 6.61
C ASP A 239 -23.10 -0.79 6.72
N PRO A 240 -22.55 -1.09 7.92
CA PRO A 240 -21.12 -1.32 8.05
C PRO A 240 -20.63 -2.39 7.06
N PRO A 241 -19.36 -2.35 6.64
CA PRO A 241 -18.77 -3.39 5.81
C PRO A 241 -19.03 -4.79 6.39
N ALA A 242 -19.35 -5.78 5.55
CA ALA A 242 -19.65 -7.14 5.98
C ALA A 242 -18.47 -7.81 6.72
N ARG A 243 -17.23 -7.36 6.46
CA ARG A 243 -16.04 -7.80 7.21
C ARG A 243 -15.97 -7.27 8.64
N PHE A 244 -16.77 -6.27 9.00
CA PHE A 244 -16.86 -5.78 10.37
C PHE A 244 -17.73 -6.72 11.19
N LYS A 245 -17.18 -7.24 12.30
CA LYS A 245 -17.90 -8.21 13.15
C LYS A 245 -18.79 -7.50 14.15
N GLU A 246 -18.21 -6.57 14.91
CA GLU A 246 -18.90 -5.83 15.96
C GLU A 246 -18.39 -4.37 15.98
N PRO A 247 -18.70 -3.58 14.92
CA PRO A 247 -18.14 -2.24 14.82
C PRO A 247 -18.82 -1.26 15.77
N VAL A 248 -18.03 -0.35 16.34
CA VAL A 248 -18.53 0.86 16.98
C VAL A 248 -19.16 1.73 15.89
N THR A 249 -20.47 1.92 15.94
CA THR A 249 -21.22 2.67 14.93
C THR A 249 -21.53 4.07 15.44
N LEU A 250 -21.06 5.08 14.72
CA LEU A 250 -21.21 6.50 15.06
C LEU A 250 -22.07 7.20 14.01
N GLY A 251 -23.30 7.54 14.41
CA GLY A 251 -24.25 8.27 13.58
C GLY A 251 -24.23 9.77 13.82
N PHE A 252 -24.17 10.54 12.74
CA PHE A 252 -24.20 12.00 12.75
C PHE A 252 -25.38 12.58 11.96
N LYS A 253 -25.56 13.90 12.05
CA LYS A 253 -26.62 14.65 11.37
C LYS A 253 -26.60 14.40 9.85
N ALA A 254 -27.76 14.61 9.22
CA ALA A 254 -27.97 14.47 7.78
C ALA A 254 -27.07 15.39 6.94
N TYR A 255 -26.82 16.58 7.47
CA TYR A 255 -25.97 17.62 6.90
C TYR A 255 -25.01 18.03 8.01
N LEU A 256 -23.72 17.85 7.77
CA LEU A 256 -22.67 18.30 8.67
C LEU A 256 -22.25 19.71 8.26
N GLU A 257 -22.21 20.60 9.24
CA GLU A 257 -21.60 21.92 9.11
C GLU A 257 -20.17 21.88 9.67
N PRO A 258 -19.30 22.86 9.33
CA PRO A 258 -17.94 22.90 9.84
C PRO A 258 -17.83 22.81 11.37
N ASP A 259 -18.79 23.39 12.11
CA ASP A 259 -18.81 23.39 13.57
C ASP A 259 -19.13 21.99 14.16
N ASP A 260 -19.85 21.14 13.43
CA ASP A 260 -20.14 19.76 13.86
C ASP A 260 -18.87 18.88 13.84
N LEU A 261 -17.82 19.29 13.12
CA LEU A 261 -16.61 18.49 12.93
C LEU A 261 -15.85 18.27 14.26
N VAL A 262 -15.97 19.17 15.22
CA VAL A 262 -15.36 18.99 16.56
C VAL A 262 -15.98 17.79 17.27
N GLU A 263 -17.31 17.70 17.30
CA GLU A 263 -18.03 16.57 17.91
C GLU A 263 -17.71 15.26 17.19
N VAL A 264 -17.63 15.30 15.85
CA VAL A 264 -17.20 14.14 15.05
C VAL A 264 -15.82 13.69 15.47
N ARG A 265 -14.88 14.63 15.66
CA ARG A 265 -13.50 14.32 16.07
C ARG A 265 -13.46 13.54 17.35
N GLU A 266 -14.10 14.07 18.39
CA GLU A 266 -14.02 13.52 19.74
C GLU A 266 -14.58 12.10 19.77
N LYS A 267 -15.77 11.89 19.18
CA LYS A 267 -16.39 10.56 19.12
C LYS A 267 -15.57 9.56 18.32
N VAL A 268 -15.01 9.98 17.18
CA VAL A 268 -14.19 9.09 16.35
C VAL A 268 -12.86 8.77 17.04
N PHE A 269 -12.18 9.75 17.63
CA PHE A 269 -10.91 9.51 18.33
C PHE A 269 -11.10 8.60 19.54
N ASP A 270 -12.19 8.78 20.27
CA ASP A 270 -12.55 7.91 21.39
C ASP A 270 -12.88 6.49 20.94
N ALA A 271 -13.59 6.34 19.82
CA ALA A 271 -13.88 5.04 19.24
C ALA A 271 -12.64 4.34 18.68
N LEU A 272 -11.63 5.08 18.20
CA LEU A 272 -10.40 4.52 17.62
C LEU A 272 -9.29 4.28 18.66
N ARG A 273 -9.61 4.26 19.95
CA ARG A 273 -8.63 3.99 21.02
C ARG A 273 -8.12 2.56 20.92
N GLY A 274 -6.86 2.40 20.53
CA GLY A 274 -6.20 1.11 20.44
C GLY A 274 -4.90 1.16 19.63
N PRO A 275 -4.21 0.02 19.48
CA PRO A 275 -2.99 -0.06 18.68
C PRO A 275 -3.25 -0.01 17.17
N ALA A 276 -4.40 -0.52 16.71
CA ALA A 276 -4.82 -0.57 15.31
C ALA A 276 -6.33 -0.43 15.18
N ALA A 277 -6.80 0.20 14.10
CA ALA A 277 -8.23 0.38 13.83
C ALA A 277 -8.60 0.37 12.34
N GLU A 278 -9.76 -0.20 12.01
CA GLU A 278 -10.40 -0.07 10.70
C GLU A 278 -11.52 0.96 10.78
N LEU A 279 -11.54 1.89 9.83
CA LEU A 279 -12.51 2.96 9.74
C LEU A 279 -13.27 2.85 8.42
N SER A 280 -14.59 2.79 8.50
CA SER A 280 -15.49 2.93 7.37
C SER A 280 -16.25 4.25 7.46
N ILE A 281 -16.39 4.96 6.34
CA ILE A 281 -17.00 6.28 6.29
C ILE A 281 -18.14 6.27 5.26
N ALA A 282 -19.35 6.50 5.73
CA ALA A 282 -20.59 6.59 4.98
C ALA A 282 -21.16 8.03 5.08
N GLY A 283 -20.45 8.99 4.46
CA GLY A 283 -20.77 10.41 4.56
C GLY A 283 -20.42 11.22 3.30
N PRO A 284 -20.43 12.55 3.39
CA PRO A 284 -19.90 13.42 2.35
C PRO A 284 -18.40 13.20 2.10
N VAL A 285 -17.94 13.47 0.89
CA VAL A 285 -16.52 13.36 0.51
C VAL A 285 -15.64 14.27 1.38
N ALA A 286 -16.12 15.47 1.71
CA ALA A 286 -15.42 16.39 2.61
C ALA A 286 -15.19 15.82 4.02
N LEU A 287 -16.11 15.01 4.56
CA LEU A 287 -15.90 14.33 5.85
C LEU A 287 -14.73 13.34 5.77
N GLY A 288 -14.62 12.61 4.65
CA GLY A 288 -13.49 11.72 4.38
C GLY A 288 -12.16 12.48 4.42
N ALA A 289 -12.07 13.59 3.67
CA ALA A 289 -10.87 14.42 3.65
C ALA A 289 -10.54 15.03 5.02
N TRP A 290 -11.54 15.54 5.74
CA TRP A 290 -11.31 16.10 7.05
C TRP A 290 -10.82 15.04 8.05
N LEU A 291 -11.43 13.85 8.08
CA LEU A 291 -10.97 12.73 8.91
C LEU A 291 -9.55 12.29 8.55
N GLY A 292 -9.21 12.24 7.27
CA GLY A 292 -7.85 11.93 6.82
C GLY A 292 -6.81 12.92 7.35
N SER A 293 -7.13 14.22 7.30
CA SER A 293 -6.27 15.28 7.83
C SER A 293 -6.16 15.18 9.37
N ALA A 294 -7.29 15.05 10.07
CA ALA A 294 -7.33 14.98 11.53
C ALA A 294 -6.61 13.73 12.07
N LEU A 295 -6.77 12.58 11.42
CA LEU A 295 -6.21 11.31 11.88
C LEU A 295 -4.77 11.08 11.46
N ARG A 296 -4.18 11.91 10.58
CA ARG A 296 -2.81 11.72 10.08
C ARG A 296 -1.77 11.46 11.17
N ASN A 297 -1.80 12.27 12.22
CA ASN A 297 -0.82 12.18 13.32
C ASN A 297 -1.37 11.37 14.51
N HIS A 298 -2.49 10.67 14.32
CA HIS A 298 -3.08 9.87 15.38
C HIS A 298 -2.17 8.69 15.76
N LYS A 299 -2.11 8.40 17.07
CA LYS A 299 -1.24 7.34 17.61
C LYS A 299 -1.63 5.95 17.10
N THR A 300 -2.91 5.72 16.85
CA THR A 300 -3.42 4.49 16.26
C THR A 300 -3.19 4.50 14.76
N THR A 301 -2.74 3.36 14.22
CA THR A 301 -2.76 3.14 12.77
C THR A 301 -4.20 2.86 12.35
N VAL A 302 -4.76 3.72 11.50
CA VAL A 302 -6.15 3.67 11.05
C VAL A 302 -6.17 3.33 9.56
N ARG A 303 -6.75 2.19 9.22
CA ARG A 303 -6.99 1.78 7.84
C ARG A 303 -8.39 2.16 7.39
N VAL A 304 -8.51 2.69 6.18
CA VAL A 304 -9.82 3.00 5.60
C VAL A 304 -10.34 1.80 4.83
N VAL A 305 -11.54 1.36 5.20
CA VAL A 305 -12.26 0.26 4.57
C VAL A 305 -13.45 0.80 3.78
N HIS A 306 -13.52 0.44 2.51
CA HIS A 306 -14.63 0.79 1.62
C HIS A 306 -14.91 -0.38 0.68
N ASN A 307 -16.18 -0.78 0.57
CA ASN A 307 -16.61 -1.98 -0.17
C ASN A 307 -15.83 -3.25 0.24
N ASP A 308 -15.72 -3.50 1.56
CA ASP A 308 -14.98 -4.62 2.18
C ASP A 308 -13.48 -4.71 1.88
N GLN A 309 -12.93 -3.74 1.16
CA GLN A 309 -11.51 -3.66 0.83
C GLN A 309 -10.82 -2.57 1.65
N VAL A 310 -9.54 -2.79 1.96
CA VAL A 310 -8.67 -1.77 2.54
C VAL A 310 -8.12 -0.91 1.41
N TRP A 311 -8.20 0.41 1.55
CA TRP A 311 -7.79 1.35 0.51
C TRP A 311 -6.51 2.10 0.85
N CYS A 312 -6.40 2.57 2.08
CA CYS A 312 -5.27 3.38 2.55
C CYS A 312 -5.21 3.37 4.07
N ASP A 313 -4.20 4.02 4.63
CA ASP A 313 -4.10 4.31 6.05
C ASP A 313 -3.68 5.75 6.33
N ASN A 314 -3.71 6.13 7.61
CA ASN A 314 -3.32 7.46 8.09
C ASN A 314 -1.80 7.67 8.25
N ARG A 315 -0.98 6.65 8.06
CA ARG A 315 0.47 6.67 8.30
C ARG A 315 1.29 6.93 7.05
N LYS A 316 0.74 6.70 5.85
CA LYS A 316 1.46 6.97 4.59
C LYS A 316 1.93 8.43 4.55
N ARG A 317 3.27 8.60 4.56
CA ARG A 317 3.90 9.92 4.63
C ARG A 317 4.20 10.41 3.23
N HIS A 318 3.62 11.55 2.88
CA HIS A 318 4.05 12.31 1.73
C HIS A 318 4.87 13.52 2.16
N ARG A 319 5.96 13.79 1.43
CA ARG A 319 6.78 14.99 1.62
C ARG A 319 6.23 16.08 0.71
N ILE A 320 5.68 17.11 1.32
CA ILE A 320 5.24 18.34 0.64
C ILE A 320 5.83 19.50 1.40
N SER A 321 6.53 20.39 0.70
CA SER A 321 7.05 21.62 1.27
C SER A 321 6.11 22.77 0.92
N PRO A 322 5.63 23.55 1.90
CA PRO A 322 4.92 24.79 1.63
C PRO A 322 5.83 25.74 0.83
N ARG A 323 5.28 26.46 -0.15
CA ARG A 323 5.96 27.53 -0.88
C ARG A 323 5.02 28.72 -0.98
N ASP A 324 5.52 29.92 -0.71
CA ASP A 324 4.74 31.17 -0.77
C ASP A 324 4.51 31.62 -2.21
N GLY A 325 3.26 31.82 -2.64
CA GLY A 325 2.92 32.34 -3.98
C GLY A 325 1.43 32.39 -4.32
N LYS A 326 1.07 32.20 -5.61
CA LYS A 326 -0.29 32.41 -6.14
C LYS A 326 -1.29 31.27 -5.82
N PRO A 327 -2.55 31.59 -5.49
CA PRO A 327 -3.58 30.57 -5.23
C PRO A 327 -3.73 29.58 -6.39
N ARG A 328 -3.87 28.30 -6.07
CA ARG A 328 -4.09 27.21 -7.03
C ARG A 328 -5.33 26.42 -6.66
N ALA A 329 -6.17 26.12 -7.65
CA ALA A 329 -7.33 25.27 -7.49
C ALA A 329 -7.13 23.94 -8.23
N LEU A 330 -7.31 22.82 -7.54
CA LEU A 330 -7.06 21.47 -8.05
C LEU A 330 -8.34 20.65 -7.95
N LEU A 331 -8.79 20.11 -9.08
CA LEU A 331 -9.92 19.21 -9.15
C LEU A 331 -9.42 17.79 -9.45
N VAL A 332 -9.55 16.87 -8.51
CA VAL A 332 -9.26 15.45 -8.73
C VAL A 332 -10.53 14.73 -9.15
N ARG A 333 -10.57 14.17 -10.36
CA ARG A 333 -11.78 13.59 -10.95
C ARG A 333 -11.55 12.15 -11.42
N CYS A 334 -12.37 11.22 -10.93
CA CYS A 334 -12.50 9.88 -11.47
C CYS A 334 -13.62 9.89 -12.52
N ALA A 335 -13.29 9.79 -13.81
CA ALA A 335 -14.27 9.71 -14.90
C ALA A 335 -13.70 8.93 -16.09
N ASP A 336 -14.55 8.15 -16.75
CA ASP A 336 -14.18 7.37 -17.95
C ASP A 336 -14.28 8.19 -19.25
N ASP A 337 -15.01 9.31 -19.23
CA ASP A 337 -15.24 10.12 -20.42
C ASP A 337 -14.19 11.23 -20.59
N ASP A 338 -13.74 11.43 -21.83
CA ASP A 338 -12.90 12.55 -22.28
C ASP A 338 -13.64 13.91 -22.27
N GLY A 339 -14.93 13.92 -21.95
CA GLY A 339 -15.84 15.04 -22.10
C GLY A 339 -15.37 16.34 -21.43
N GLU A 340 -15.16 17.36 -22.28
CA GLU A 340 -14.76 18.75 -22.01
C GLU A 340 -15.69 19.58 -21.10
N ASN A 341 -16.53 18.96 -20.27
CA ASN A 341 -17.32 19.68 -19.28
C ASN A 341 -16.45 20.02 -18.06
N GLU A 342 -15.41 20.83 -18.30
CA GLU A 342 -14.74 21.60 -17.25
C GLU A 342 -15.64 22.77 -16.87
N HIS A 343 -16.67 22.50 -16.07
CA HIS A 343 -17.39 23.58 -15.43
C HIS A 343 -16.49 24.18 -14.33
N HIS A 344 -15.79 25.26 -14.69
CA HIS A 344 -15.00 26.10 -13.79
C HIS A 344 -15.96 26.89 -12.89
N TYR A 345 -16.51 26.21 -11.88
CA TYR A 345 -17.35 26.88 -10.89
C TYR A 345 -16.48 27.74 -9.95
N PRO A 346 -16.96 28.93 -9.55
CA PRO A 346 -16.24 29.76 -8.59
C PRO A 346 -16.18 29.09 -7.22
N ILE A 347 -15.18 29.48 -6.43
CA ILE A 347 -15.13 29.13 -5.00
C ILE A 347 -15.85 30.24 -4.22
N ARG A 348 -16.85 29.87 -3.42
CA ARG A 348 -17.61 30.81 -2.60
C ARG A 348 -16.67 31.61 -1.69
N GLY A 349 -16.76 32.93 -1.75
CA GLY A 349 -15.94 33.84 -0.94
C GLY A 349 -14.51 34.08 -1.46
N VAL A 350 -14.06 33.36 -2.49
CA VAL A 350 -12.78 33.58 -3.16
C VAL A 350 -12.99 34.17 -4.55
N GLY A 351 -13.99 33.69 -5.30
CA GLY A 351 -14.31 34.13 -6.66
C GLY A 351 -13.89 33.12 -7.73
N GLU A 352 -13.68 33.61 -8.95
CA GLU A 352 -13.21 32.79 -10.08
C GLU A 352 -11.77 32.37 -9.88
N VAL A 353 -11.50 31.08 -10.05
CA VAL A 353 -10.17 30.48 -9.98
C VAL A 353 -9.99 29.54 -11.16
N HIS A 354 -8.77 29.46 -11.67
CA HIS A 354 -8.44 28.49 -12.70
C HIS A 354 -8.21 27.12 -12.05
N TRP A 355 -9.06 26.14 -12.38
CA TRP A 355 -8.93 24.77 -11.90
C TRP A 355 -7.97 23.98 -12.78
N THR A 356 -6.91 23.43 -12.18
CA THR A 356 -6.12 22.36 -12.78
C THR A 356 -6.80 21.03 -12.48
N THR A 357 -7.28 20.35 -13.51
CA THR A 357 -7.92 19.03 -13.38
C THR A 357 -6.87 17.92 -13.39
N ILE A 358 -6.88 17.06 -12.37
CA ILE A 358 -6.09 15.82 -12.30
C ILE A 358 -7.04 14.66 -12.53
N ARG A 359 -6.82 13.93 -13.63
CA ARG A 359 -7.66 12.81 -14.04
C ARG A 359 -7.15 11.51 -13.41
N ALA A 360 -8.03 10.84 -12.70
CA ALA A 360 -7.84 9.48 -12.20
C ALA A 360 -8.66 8.50 -13.07
N PRO A 361 -8.31 7.19 -13.08
CA PRO A 361 -9.15 6.18 -13.73
C PRO A 361 -10.61 6.29 -13.27
N GLY A 362 -11.57 6.13 -14.19
CA GLY A 362 -13.00 6.23 -13.82
C GLY A 362 -13.42 5.14 -12.84
N VAL A 363 -12.82 3.95 -12.94
CA VAL A 363 -12.86 2.92 -11.90
C VAL A 363 -11.54 2.94 -11.12
N LEU A 364 -11.49 3.74 -10.06
CA LEU A 364 -10.33 3.80 -9.16
C LEU A 364 -10.27 2.56 -8.26
N THR A 365 -9.11 1.93 -8.13
CA THR A 365 -8.88 0.82 -7.19
C THR A 365 -7.94 1.24 -6.04
N PRO A 366 -7.83 0.45 -4.94
CA PRO A 366 -6.82 0.66 -3.91
C PRO A 366 -5.38 0.78 -4.43
N VAL A 367 -5.06 0.10 -5.53
CA VAL A 367 -3.72 0.06 -6.13
C VAL A 367 -3.40 1.37 -6.86
N ASP A 368 -4.41 2.01 -7.47
CA ASP A 368 -4.23 3.25 -8.23
C ASP A 368 -4.10 4.48 -7.32
N LEU A 369 -4.70 4.41 -6.13
CA LEU A 369 -4.86 5.53 -5.20
C LEU A 369 -3.52 6.22 -4.83
N PRO A 370 -2.43 5.51 -4.48
CA PRO A 370 -1.14 6.15 -4.21
C PRO A 370 -0.62 6.99 -5.38
N ASN A 371 -0.73 6.49 -6.60
CA ASN A 371 -0.25 7.18 -7.80
C ASN A 371 -1.04 8.47 -8.05
N VAL A 372 -2.36 8.42 -7.88
CA VAL A 372 -3.22 9.62 -7.99
C VAL A 372 -2.84 10.66 -6.95
N VAL A 373 -2.64 10.24 -5.69
CA VAL A 373 -2.22 11.15 -4.62
C VAL A 373 -0.84 11.76 -4.94
N GLU A 374 0.12 10.96 -5.40
CA GLU A 374 1.45 11.46 -5.80
C GLU A 374 1.39 12.46 -6.94
N GLN A 375 0.56 12.25 -7.97
CA GLN A 375 0.36 13.22 -9.04
C GLN A 375 -0.12 14.57 -8.51
N VAL A 376 -1.07 14.56 -7.57
CA VAL A 376 -1.56 15.81 -6.95
C VAL A 376 -0.43 16.51 -6.20
N ILE A 377 0.37 15.76 -5.46
CA ILE A 377 1.49 16.30 -4.69
C ILE A 377 2.56 16.89 -5.61
N LEU A 378 2.86 16.23 -6.73
CA LEU A 378 3.79 16.72 -7.73
C LEU A 378 3.30 18.05 -8.33
N VAL A 379 2.01 18.13 -8.70
CA VAL A 379 1.42 19.37 -9.22
C VAL A 379 1.50 20.47 -8.17
N ILE A 380 1.19 20.19 -6.90
CA ILE A 380 1.31 21.17 -5.81
C ILE A 380 2.77 21.62 -5.64
N GLY A 381 3.73 20.71 -5.65
CA GLY A 381 5.16 21.01 -5.46
C GLY A 381 5.79 21.86 -6.57
N GLN A 382 5.16 21.92 -7.75
CA GLN A 382 5.53 22.83 -8.85
C GLN A 382 4.97 24.25 -8.66
N GLY A 383 4.07 24.44 -7.70
CA GLY A 383 3.39 25.69 -7.44
C GLY A 383 3.86 26.38 -6.19
N GLU A 384 3.40 27.61 -6.07
CA GLU A 384 3.61 28.46 -4.90
C GLU A 384 2.24 29.04 -4.54
N GLY A 385 1.83 29.08 -3.27
CA GLY A 385 0.58 29.69 -2.80
C GLY A 385 -0.44 28.77 -2.12
N PRO A 386 -1.60 29.32 -1.70
CA PRO A 386 -2.66 28.53 -1.07
C PRO A 386 -3.29 27.57 -2.09
N VAL A 387 -3.59 26.35 -1.64
CA VAL A 387 -4.08 25.25 -2.46
C VAL A 387 -5.52 24.93 -2.08
N TYR A 388 -6.42 25.10 -3.04
CA TYR A 388 -7.81 24.66 -2.96
C TYR A 388 -7.93 23.31 -3.66
N VAL A 389 -8.48 22.29 -2.98
CA VAL A 389 -8.63 20.96 -3.57
C VAL A 389 -10.07 20.50 -3.48
N ALA A 390 -10.61 20.02 -4.60
CA ALA A 390 -11.88 19.33 -4.66
C ALA A 390 -11.68 17.91 -5.20
N VAL A 391 -12.45 16.96 -4.68
CA VAL A 391 -12.41 15.56 -5.10
C VAL A 391 -13.78 15.12 -5.59
N GLN A 392 -13.83 14.65 -6.84
CA GLN A 392 -14.95 13.96 -7.47
C GLN A 392 -14.56 12.49 -7.65
N GLY A 393 -14.64 11.73 -6.56
CA GLY A 393 -14.20 10.35 -6.49
C GLY A 393 -14.65 9.67 -5.20
N PRO A 394 -14.17 8.44 -4.94
CA PRO A 394 -14.59 7.67 -3.77
C PRO A 394 -14.03 8.27 -2.47
N ILE A 395 -14.72 8.04 -1.34
CA ILE A 395 -14.35 8.60 -0.02
C ILE A 395 -12.91 8.27 0.40
N PRO A 396 -12.36 7.06 0.16
CA PRO A 396 -10.97 6.76 0.45
C PRO A 396 -9.95 7.67 -0.25
N LEU A 397 -10.25 8.13 -1.48
CA LEU A 397 -9.40 9.11 -2.18
C LEU A 397 -9.38 10.43 -1.41
N ALA A 398 -10.55 10.93 -1.01
CA ALA A 398 -10.62 12.16 -0.23
C ALA A 398 -9.90 12.03 1.11
N PHE A 399 -10.05 10.90 1.81
CA PHE A 399 -9.30 10.62 3.04
C PHE A 399 -7.79 10.66 2.81
N ALA A 400 -7.28 9.94 1.80
CA ALA A 400 -5.87 9.92 1.47
C ALA A 400 -5.35 11.32 1.12
N MET A 401 -6.13 12.11 0.36
CA MET A 401 -5.82 13.50 0.05
C MET A 401 -5.74 14.37 1.30
N GLY A 402 -6.70 14.25 2.22
CA GLY A 402 -6.68 14.97 3.50
C GLY A 402 -5.44 14.66 4.32
N ALA A 403 -5.09 13.38 4.46
CA ALA A 403 -3.89 12.94 5.16
C ALA A 403 -2.61 13.43 4.47
N ALA A 404 -2.54 13.37 3.14
CA ALA A 404 -1.37 13.79 2.37
C ALA A 404 -1.12 15.30 2.44
N LEU A 405 -2.19 16.12 2.43
CA LEU A 405 -2.14 17.58 2.35
C LEU A 405 -2.12 18.30 3.70
N GLN A 406 -2.36 17.59 4.80
CA GLN A 406 -2.21 18.11 6.16
C GLN A 406 -0.87 18.83 6.47
N PRO A 407 0.32 18.48 5.91
CA PRO A 407 1.55 19.22 6.22
C PRO A 407 1.47 20.67 5.77
N LEU A 408 0.68 20.98 4.74
CA LEU A 408 0.50 22.34 4.22
C LEU A 408 -0.20 23.26 5.24
N GLY A 409 -0.89 22.71 6.23
CA GLY A 409 -1.53 23.48 7.31
C GLY A 409 -2.49 24.53 6.77
N GLU A 410 -2.19 25.80 7.03
CA GLU A 410 -3.03 26.96 6.67
C GLU A 410 -3.09 27.18 5.15
N HIS A 411 -2.12 26.68 4.40
CA HIS A 411 -2.02 26.84 2.94
C HIS A 411 -2.88 25.83 2.17
N PHE A 412 -3.75 25.08 2.84
CA PHE A 412 -4.63 24.08 2.21
C PHE A 412 -6.08 24.29 2.62
N SER A 413 -6.97 24.29 1.63
CA SER A 413 -8.42 24.31 1.78
C SER A 413 -9.05 23.16 1.00
N PHE A 414 -9.93 22.40 1.64
CA PHE A 414 -10.75 21.41 0.95
C PHE A 414 -12.08 22.03 0.54
N CYS A 415 -12.46 21.83 -0.71
CA CYS A 415 -13.66 22.35 -1.33
C CYS A 415 -14.56 21.22 -1.81
N GLN A 416 -15.88 21.40 -1.71
CA GLN A 416 -16.85 20.47 -2.27
C GLN A 416 -17.86 21.23 -3.13
N LEU A 417 -18.14 20.70 -4.33
CA LEU A 417 -19.14 21.27 -5.22
C LEU A 417 -20.52 21.16 -4.59
N GLN A 418 -21.24 22.29 -4.52
CA GLN A 418 -22.65 22.34 -4.15
C GLN A 418 -23.41 23.13 -5.20
N LYS A 419 -24.28 22.43 -5.95
CA LYS A 419 -25.06 22.99 -7.07
C LYS A 419 -24.15 23.60 -8.16
N THR A 420 -23.78 24.88 -8.01
CA THR A 420 -23.08 25.69 -9.02
C THR A 420 -21.86 26.43 -8.48
N GLU A 421 -21.42 26.14 -7.25
CA GLU A 421 -20.23 26.74 -6.66
C GLU A 421 -19.50 25.74 -5.75
N TYR A 422 -18.19 25.92 -5.62
CA TYR A 422 -17.40 25.17 -4.65
C TYR A 422 -17.44 25.87 -3.30
N ILE A 423 -17.82 25.13 -2.26
CA ILE A 423 -17.80 25.63 -0.89
C ILE A 423 -16.55 25.11 -0.19
N GLN A 424 -15.79 26.00 0.41
CA GLN A 424 -14.70 25.64 1.33
C GLN A 424 -15.31 25.01 2.58
N TRP A 425 -14.98 23.74 2.82
CA TRP A 425 -15.44 22.99 3.99
C TRP A 425 -14.53 23.19 5.19
N PHE A 426 -13.21 23.10 4.99
CA PHE A 426 -12.23 23.29 6.05
C PHE A 426 -10.87 23.70 5.49
N THR A 427 -10.06 24.35 6.33
CA THR A 427 -8.62 24.56 6.12
C THR A 427 -7.79 23.48 6.83
N GLY A 428 -6.57 23.23 6.38
CA GLY A 428 -5.69 22.28 7.06
C GLY A 428 -5.37 22.68 8.51
N GLN A 429 -5.52 23.96 8.88
CA GLN A 429 -5.44 24.42 10.27
C GLN A 429 -6.65 23.96 11.10
N GLN A 430 -7.88 24.11 10.57
CA GLN A 430 -9.10 23.68 11.26
C GLN A 430 -9.12 22.16 11.49
N ALA A 431 -8.47 21.38 10.63
CA ALA A 431 -8.34 19.94 10.82
C ALA A 431 -7.26 19.53 11.86
N ARG A 432 -6.39 20.46 12.30
CA ARG A 432 -5.38 20.19 13.35
C ARG A 432 -5.92 20.41 14.76
N ILE A 433 -6.81 21.40 14.91
CA ILE A 433 -7.43 21.77 16.19
C ILE A 433 -8.23 20.60 16.71
#